data_AF-A0A240E7S8-F1
#
_entry.id   AF-A0A240E7S8-F1
#
_cell.length_a   1.000
_cell.length_b   1.000
_cell.length_c   1.000
_cell.angle_alpha   90.00
_cell.angle_beta   90.00
_cell.angle_gamma   90.00
#
_symmetry.space_group_name_H-M   'P 1'
#
loop_
_entity.id
_entity.type
_entity.pdbx_description
1 polymer ?
#
loop_
_entity_poly.entity_id
_entity_poly.type
_entity_poly.pdbx_seq_one_letter_code
_entity_poly.pdbx_strand_id
1 'polypeptide(L)'
;MKLNQIAFALVATLGIIGSAHAAIGSGQSYGGSDGDGLLKLSSTEVKAGVDGAVVTTSSPTGGYADFDHLKTYINLGLAGSHNTTTDVYHFAGSDLAWVSALGAPDHTGLGVWDFKQVGGEDIYFGNWAKEVGTTGVADSSTHTVFYIGDNVDSAISSANYGVTANYTVSGLNNGDYYSGNYAATFGATATGTGTLTGTLTDGTSTFNVGTATIDNATAAISGSDASWTGGKTASGGVVSGSFFNTQAQLAGIAKFADRSYDIAFGGVRQ
;
A
#
# COMPACT_ATOMS: atom_id res chain seq x y z
N MET A 1 14.08 -54.11 52.14
CA MET A 1 14.99 -53.77 51.03
C MET A 1 14.12 -53.35 49.85
N LYS A 2 14.10 -52.07 49.48
CA LYS A 2 13.30 -51.56 48.36
C LYS A 2 14.27 -51.02 47.30
N LEU A 3 14.19 -51.58 46.10
CA LEU A 3 15.00 -51.21 44.94
C LEU A 3 14.44 -49.95 44.26
N ASN A 4 15.37 -49.09 43.85
CA ASN A 4 15.19 -47.93 42.97
C ASN A 4 14.56 -48.33 41.63
N GLN A 5 13.53 -47.59 41.20
CA GLN A 5 13.18 -47.49 39.79
C GLN A 5 13.12 -46.01 39.42
N ILE A 6 14.14 -45.60 38.67
CA ILE A 6 14.25 -44.30 38.02
C ILE A 6 13.43 -44.40 36.73
N ALA A 7 12.36 -43.60 36.61
CA ALA A 7 11.65 -43.42 35.35
C ALA A 7 12.04 -42.05 34.77
N PHE A 8 12.74 -42.07 33.64
CA PHE A 8 12.99 -40.91 32.79
C PHE A 8 11.69 -40.53 32.08
N ALA A 9 11.15 -39.35 32.36
CA ALA A 9 10.09 -38.75 31.55
C ALA A 9 10.74 -37.91 30.44
N LEU A 10 10.81 -38.46 29.23
CA LEU A 10 11.13 -37.69 28.03
C LEU A 10 9.89 -36.90 27.62
N VAL A 11 9.82 -35.63 28.02
CA VAL A 11 8.79 -34.70 27.53
C VAL A 11 9.24 -34.22 26.15
N ALA A 12 8.68 -34.82 25.10
CA ALA A 12 8.76 -34.27 23.76
C ALA A 12 7.81 -33.07 23.67
N THR A 13 8.31 -31.85 23.88
CA THR A 13 7.60 -30.64 23.49
C THR A 13 7.61 -30.56 21.97
N LEU A 14 6.50 -30.98 21.34
CA LEU A 14 6.19 -30.61 19.96
C LEU A 14 6.05 -29.08 19.94
N GLY A 15 7.12 -28.40 19.53
CA GLY A 15 7.04 -27.00 19.13
C GLY A 15 6.15 -26.94 17.90
N ILE A 16 4.92 -26.45 18.08
CA ILE A 16 4.14 -25.95 16.96
C ILE A 16 4.90 -24.71 16.49
N ILE A 17 5.76 -24.87 15.49
CA ILE A 17 6.25 -23.75 14.69
C ILE A 17 5.04 -23.30 13.87
N GLY A 18 4.17 -22.51 14.49
CA GLY A 18 3.25 -21.69 13.74
C GLY A 18 4.13 -20.67 13.02
N SER A 19 4.18 -20.75 11.69
CA SER A 19 4.73 -19.66 10.89
C SER A 19 3.96 -18.41 11.29
N ALA A 20 4.60 -17.49 12.00
CA ALA A 20 4.03 -16.16 12.17
C ALA A 20 4.01 -15.54 10.77
N HIS A 21 2.83 -15.50 10.15
CA HIS A 21 2.65 -14.73 8.92
C HIS A 21 2.88 -13.25 9.27
N ALA A 22 3.60 -12.54 8.42
CA ALA A 22 3.80 -11.11 8.54
C ALA A 22 2.44 -10.41 8.63
N ALA A 23 2.33 -9.40 9.51
CA ALA A 23 1.11 -8.60 9.57
C ALA A 23 1.03 -7.70 8.34
N ILE A 24 -0.17 -7.57 7.78
CA ILE A 24 -0.42 -6.74 6.60
C ILE A 24 -0.99 -5.40 7.01
N GLY A 25 -0.41 -4.33 6.49
CA GLY A 25 -0.91 -2.97 6.61
C GLY A 25 -1.54 -2.54 5.29
N SER A 26 -2.73 -1.92 5.35
CA SER A 26 -3.36 -1.37 4.16
C SER A 26 -4.26 -0.19 4.48
N GLY A 27 -4.55 0.61 3.46
CA GLY A 27 -5.51 1.70 3.54
C GLY A 27 -5.90 2.16 2.14
N GLN A 28 -7.10 2.71 2.02
CA GLN A 28 -7.63 3.21 0.75
C GLN A 28 -8.56 4.40 1.01
N SER A 29 -8.62 5.35 0.07
CA SER A 29 -9.45 6.54 0.26
C SER A 29 -10.94 6.23 0.15
N TYR A 30 -11.29 5.21 -0.62
CA TYR A 30 -12.64 4.71 -0.83
C TYR A 30 -12.58 3.20 -1.10
N GLY A 31 -13.69 2.47 -0.89
CA GLY A 31 -13.77 1.01 -1.03
C GLY A 31 -13.91 0.30 0.32
N GLY A 32 -13.94 -1.05 0.30
CA GLY A 32 -14.12 -1.87 1.51
C GLY A 32 -15.56 -1.87 2.03
N SER A 33 -15.83 -2.46 3.21
CA SER A 33 -17.19 -2.47 3.80
C SER A 33 -17.69 -1.08 4.18
N ASP A 34 -16.77 -0.15 4.42
CA ASP A 34 -17.06 1.17 4.99
C ASP A 34 -16.98 2.30 3.94
N GLY A 35 -16.68 1.96 2.67
CA GLY A 35 -16.61 2.89 1.53
C GLY A 35 -17.65 2.59 0.45
N ASP A 36 -17.34 2.87 -0.82
CA ASP A 36 -18.22 2.58 -1.97
C ASP A 36 -18.21 1.09 -2.40
N GLY A 37 -17.37 0.26 -1.77
CA GLY A 37 -17.28 -1.18 -2.00
C GLY A 37 -16.71 -1.59 -3.36
N LEU A 38 -16.18 -0.63 -4.15
CA LEU A 38 -15.72 -0.87 -5.51
C LEU A 38 -14.33 -1.52 -5.57
N LEU A 39 -13.43 -1.07 -4.68
CA LEU A 39 -12.12 -1.67 -4.46
C LEU A 39 -12.10 -2.45 -3.13
N LYS A 40 -11.54 -3.66 -3.16
CA LYS A 40 -11.26 -4.46 -1.96
C LYS A 40 -9.80 -4.91 -2.00
N LEU A 41 -9.10 -4.62 -0.91
CA LEU A 41 -7.75 -5.11 -0.61
C LEU A 41 -7.88 -6.18 0.47
N SER A 42 -7.20 -7.31 0.33
CA SER A 42 -7.34 -8.44 1.25
C SER A 42 -6.02 -9.16 1.50
N SER A 43 -5.90 -9.69 2.73
CA SER A 43 -4.83 -10.54 3.22
C SER A 43 -5.15 -12.04 3.17
N THR A 44 -6.43 -12.41 3.02
CA THR A 44 -6.91 -13.77 3.34
C THR A 44 -7.14 -14.67 2.13
N GLU A 45 -6.91 -14.20 0.90
CA GLU A 45 -7.31 -14.94 -0.31
C GLU A 45 -6.22 -15.12 -1.38
N VAL A 46 -4.93 -15.19 -1.02
CA VAL A 46 -3.92 -15.87 -1.86
C VAL A 46 -2.99 -16.72 -0.98
N LYS A 47 -2.97 -18.03 -1.24
CA LYS A 47 -2.21 -19.01 -0.47
C LYS A 47 -0.80 -19.16 -1.06
N ALA A 48 0.11 -18.23 -0.76
CA ALA A 48 1.53 -18.42 -0.42
C ALA A 48 2.33 -17.11 -0.57
N GLY A 49 2.76 -16.53 0.56
CA GLY A 49 3.42 -15.21 0.57
C GLY A 49 2.39 -14.12 0.32
N VAL A 50 2.40 -13.06 1.11
CA VAL A 50 1.44 -11.98 0.85
C VAL A 50 1.88 -11.34 -0.45
N ASP A 51 0.91 -11.20 -1.33
CA ASP A 51 1.09 -10.82 -2.71
C ASP A 51 -0.21 -10.06 -2.97
N GLY A 52 -0.17 -8.73 -2.74
CA GLY A 52 -1.36 -7.91 -2.50
C GLY A 52 -2.49 -8.20 -3.49
N ALA A 53 -3.55 -8.87 -3.02
CA ALA A 53 -4.56 -9.42 -3.90
C ALA A 53 -5.60 -8.35 -4.26
N VAL A 54 -5.74 -8.09 -5.55
CA VAL A 54 -6.85 -7.33 -6.11
C VAL A 54 -8.10 -8.21 -6.14
N VAL A 55 -9.17 -7.80 -5.44
CA VAL A 55 -10.50 -8.41 -5.59
C VAL A 55 -11.46 -7.36 -6.12
N THR A 56 -11.96 -7.58 -7.34
CA THR A 56 -13.05 -6.74 -7.90
C THR A 56 -14.37 -7.51 -7.90
N THR A 57 -15.47 -6.81 -7.61
CA THR A 57 -16.82 -7.38 -7.46
C THR A 57 -17.52 -7.66 -8.80
N SER A 58 -16.85 -7.40 -9.93
CA SER A 58 -17.40 -7.44 -11.29
C SER A 58 -17.12 -8.74 -12.07
N SER A 59 -16.30 -9.66 -11.54
CA SER A 59 -16.10 -10.99 -12.17
C SER A 59 -16.98 -12.05 -11.51
N PRO A 60 -17.76 -12.86 -12.28
CA PRO A 60 -18.57 -13.95 -11.74
C PRO A 60 -17.76 -15.09 -11.09
N THR A 61 -16.42 -15.03 -11.14
CA THR A 61 -15.52 -16.02 -10.54
C THR A 61 -14.56 -15.46 -9.49
N GLY A 62 -14.58 -14.15 -9.20
CA GLY A 62 -13.60 -13.52 -8.31
C GLY A 62 -12.18 -13.63 -8.88
N GLY A 63 -11.80 -12.68 -9.74
CA GLY A 63 -10.42 -12.62 -10.23
C GLY A 63 -9.53 -12.10 -9.11
N TYR A 64 -8.57 -12.91 -8.68
CA TYR A 64 -7.49 -12.52 -7.77
C TYR A 64 -6.24 -12.27 -8.62
N ALA A 65 -5.58 -11.13 -8.42
CA ALA A 65 -4.27 -10.86 -9.01
C ALA A 65 -3.38 -10.24 -7.95
N ASP A 66 -2.19 -10.79 -7.78
CA ASP A 66 -1.15 -10.21 -6.95
C ASP A 66 -0.32 -9.19 -7.76
N PHE A 67 0.33 -8.24 -7.06
CA PHE A 67 1.07 -7.18 -7.72
C PHE A 67 2.32 -7.67 -8.45
N ASP A 68 3.00 -8.72 -7.97
CA ASP A 68 4.21 -9.24 -8.63
C ASP A 68 3.91 -9.98 -9.93
N HIS A 69 2.79 -10.69 -10.01
CA HIS A 69 2.27 -11.34 -11.19
C HIS A 69 1.82 -10.29 -12.21
N LEU A 70 1.12 -9.24 -11.77
CA LEU A 70 0.78 -8.10 -12.62
C LEU A 70 2.04 -7.45 -13.21
N LYS A 71 3.05 -7.15 -12.38
CA LYS A 71 4.35 -6.63 -12.83
C LYS A 71 5.01 -7.57 -13.85
N THR A 72 4.95 -8.88 -13.63
CA THR A 72 5.52 -9.87 -14.55
C THR A 72 4.86 -9.81 -15.92
N TYR A 73 3.52 -9.77 -15.99
CA TYR A 73 2.83 -9.60 -17.28
C TYR A 73 3.20 -8.30 -17.98
N ILE A 74 3.27 -7.20 -17.22
CA ILE A 74 3.64 -5.89 -17.75
C ILE A 74 5.07 -5.90 -18.30
N ASN A 75 6.02 -6.46 -17.55
CA ASN A 75 7.43 -6.53 -17.94
C ASN A 75 7.68 -7.45 -19.14
N LEU A 76 6.82 -8.45 -19.35
CA LEU A 76 6.83 -9.29 -20.55
C LEU A 76 6.15 -8.62 -21.77
N GLY A 77 5.58 -7.41 -21.59
CA GLY A 77 4.86 -6.69 -22.65
C GLY A 77 3.54 -7.35 -23.03
N LEU A 78 2.94 -8.12 -22.13
CA LEU A 78 1.72 -8.87 -22.38
C LEU A 78 0.44 -8.07 -22.05
N ALA A 79 0.55 -7.06 -21.19
CA ALA A 79 -0.54 -6.14 -20.83
C ALA A 79 0.05 -4.85 -20.25
N GLY A 80 -0.73 -3.76 -20.28
CA GLY A 80 -0.36 -2.52 -19.62
C GLY A 80 0.95 -1.89 -20.10
N SER A 81 1.58 -1.10 -19.23
CA SER A 81 2.87 -0.46 -19.48
C SER A 81 3.65 -0.22 -18.19
N HIS A 82 4.98 -0.17 -18.30
CA HIS A 82 5.88 0.18 -17.19
C HIS A 82 6.71 1.40 -17.57
N ASN A 83 6.59 2.47 -16.79
CA ASN A 83 7.47 3.61 -16.93
C ASN A 83 8.76 3.33 -16.15
N THR A 84 9.84 2.96 -16.85
CA THR A 84 11.11 2.59 -16.21
C THR A 84 11.84 3.76 -15.54
N THR A 85 11.43 5.01 -15.78
CA THR A 85 12.03 6.20 -15.15
C THR A 85 11.44 6.44 -13.76
N THR A 86 10.11 6.37 -13.65
CA THR A 86 9.39 6.56 -12.38
C THR A 86 9.14 5.23 -11.66
N ASP A 87 9.36 4.11 -12.37
CA ASP A 87 9.04 2.75 -11.96
C ASP A 87 7.57 2.65 -11.49
N VAL A 88 6.68 3.17 -12.34
CA VAL A 88 5.23 3.10 -12.19
C VAL A 88 4.69 2.10 -13.20
N TYR A 89 3.87 1.18 -12.71
CA TYR A 89 3.17 0.17 -13.50
C TYR A 89 1.75 0.63 -13.76
N HIS A 90 1.32 0.54 -15.01
CA HIS A 90 -0.02 0.86 -15.45
C HIS A 90 -0.65 -0.37 -16.10
N PHE A 91 -1.92 -0.66 -15.79
CA PHE A 91 -2.69 -1.61 -16.59
C PHE A 91 -4.19 -1.35 -16.47
N ALA A 92 -4.94 -1.74 -17.50
CA ALA A 92 -6.38 -1.89 -17.45
C ALA A 92 -6.76 -3.37 -17.46
N GLY A 93 -7.90 -3.71 -16.84
CA GLY A 93 -8.46 -5.05 -16.87
C GLY A 93 -8.68 -5.57 -18.29
N SER A 94 -9.07 -4.69 -19.22
CA SER A 94 -9.20 -5.01 -20.65
C SER A 94 -7.87 -5.32 -21.36
N ASP A 95 -6.72 -4.86 -20.85
CA ASP A 95 -5.41 -5.21 -21.42
C ASP A 95 -5.11 -6.70 -21.28
N LEU A 96 -5.69 -7.35 -20.26
CA LEU A 96 -5.53 -8.78 -19.99
C LEU A 96 -6.55 -9.65 -20.75
N ALA A 97 -7.38 -9.06 -21.63
CA ALA A 97 -8.39 -9.79 -22.41
C ALA A 97 -7.77 -10.76 -23.44
N TRP A 98 -6.52 -10.57 -23.86
CA TRP A 98 -5.85 -11.53 -24.74
C TRP A 98 -5.43 -12.81 -24.00
N VAL A 99 -5.10 -12.70 -22.71
CA VAL A 99 -4.76 -13.85 -21.86
C VAL A 99 -6.00 -14.71 -21.61
N SER A 100 -7.20 -14.10 -21.53
CA SER A 100 -8.45 -14.84 -21.36
C SER A 100 -8.82 -15.68 -22.60
N ALA A 101 -8.43 -15.25 -23.80
CA ALA A 101 -8.54 -16.05 -25.02
C ALA A 101 -7.69 -17.35 -25.00
N LEU A 102 -6.68 -17.43 -24.12
CA LEU A 102 -5.87 -18.62 -23.85
C LEU A 102 -6.42 -19.50 -22.71
N GLY A 103 -7.64 -19.22 -22.24
CA GLY A 103 -8.32 -19.95 -21.17
C GLY A 103 -8.09 -19.38 -19.76
N ALA A 104 -7.47 -18.20 -19.63
CA ALA A 104 -7.39 -17.50 -18.36
C ALA A 104 -8.74 -16.83 -17.99
N PRO A 105 -8.96 -16.48 -16.71
CA PRO A 105 -10.15 -15.74 -16.28
C PRO A 105 -10.35 -14.43 -17.05
N ASP A 106 -11.59 -13.96 -17.14
CA ASP A 106 -11.90 -12.63 -17.64
C ASP A 106 -11.51 -11.57 -16.59
N HIS A 107 -10.71 -10.60 -17.02
CA HIS A 107 -10.16 -9.53 -16.19
C HIS A 107 -10.76 -8.16 -16.51
N THR A 108 -11.74 -8.05 -17.43
CA THR A 108 -12.39 -6.78 -17.82
C THR A 108 -13.07 -6.06 -16.65
N GLY A 109 -13.27 -6.74 -15.52
CA GLY A 109 -13.77 -6.15 -14.27
C GLY A 109 -12.72 -5.51 -13.36
N LEU A 110 -11.42 -5.70 -13.61
CA LEU A 110 -10.36 -5.28 -12.69
C LEU A 110 -10.21 -3.76 -12.55
N GLY A 111 -10.70 -2.98 -13.51
CA GLY A 111 -10.51 -1.53 -13.54
C GLY A 111 -9.17 -1.11 -14.11
N VAL A 112 -8.81 0.15 -13.91
CA VAL A 112 -7.57 0.78 -14.37
C VAL A 112 -6.71 1.11 -13.17
N TRP A 113 -5.43 0.75 -13.25
CA TRP A 113 -4.48 0.80 -12.15
C TRP A 113 -3.23 1.57 -12.55
N ASP A 114 -2.73 2.36 -11.60
CA ASP A 114 -1.37 2.89 -11.60
C ASP A 114 -0.76 2.59 -10.24
N PHE A 115 0.31 1.81 -10.17
CA PHE A 115 0.89 1.42 -8.89
C PHE A 115 2.42 1.38 -8.93
N LYS A 116 3.02 1.47 -7.75
CA LYS A 116 4.48 1.45 -7.57
C LYS A 116 4.85 0.65 -6.33
N GLN A 117 5.95 -0.09 -6.43
CA GLN A 117 6.56 -0.82 -5.32
C GLN A 117 7.44 0.11 -4.47
N VAL A 118 7.43 -0.06 -3.16
CA VAL A 118 8.26 0.71 -2.22
C VAL A 118 9.56 -0.04 -1.95
N GLY A 119 10.66 0.44 -2.53
CA GLY A 119 12.02 -0.02 -2.20
C GLY A 119 12.33 -1.47 -2.57
N GLY A 120 11.52 -2.10 -3.42
CA GLY A 120 11.67 -3.53 -3.76
C GLY A 120 11.09 -4.50 -2.73
N GLU A 121 10.44 -3.98 -1.68
CA GLU A 121 9.72 -4.78 -0.69
C GLU A 121 8.28 -5.07 -1.16
N ASP A 122 7.60 -6.04 -0.55
CA ASP A 122 6.19 -6.33 -0.79
C ASP A 122 5.27 -5.26 -0.17
N ILE A 123 5.43 -4.03 -0.66
CA ILE A 123 4.71 -2.84 -0.24
C ILE A 123 4.41 -2.05 -1.51
N TYR A 124 3.13 -1.78 -1.73
CA TYR A 124 2.62 -1.13 -2.92
C TYR A 124 1.72 0.04 -2.55
N PHE A 125 1.72 1.04 -3.41
CA PHE A 125 0.80 2.16 -3.33
C PHE A 125 0.40 2.58 -4.75
N GLY A 126 -0.76 3.20 -4.89
CA GLY A 126 -1.24 3.53 -6.22
C GLY A 126 -2.64 4.12 -6.29
N ASN A 127 -3.11 4.23 -7.52
CA ASN A 127 -4.45 4.62 -7.91
C ASN A 127 -5.19 3.43 -8.50
N TRP A 128 -6.50 3.45 -8.32
CA TRP A 128 -7.45 2.59 -8.97
C TRP A 128 -8.67 3.40 -9.42
N ALA A 129 -9.25 3.01 -10.54
CA ALA A 129 -10.58 3.43 -10.94
C ALA A 129 -11.29 2.30 -11.69
N LYS A 130 -12.62 2.31 -11.67
CA LYS A 130 -13.40 1.47 -12.57
C LYS A 130 -13.06 1.82 -14.01
N GLU A 131 -13.04 0.83 -14.88
CA GLU A 131 -12.89 1.04 -16.30
C GLU A 131 -14.22 1.48 -16.95
N VAL A 132 -14.15 2.45 -17.86
CA VAL A 132 -15.31 2.88 -18.67
C VAL A 132 -15.56 1.84 -19.75
N GLY A 133 -16.42 0.86 -19.46
CA GLY A 133 -16.62 -0.28 -20.34
C GLY A 133 -15.35 -1.13 -20.43
N THR A 134 -14.91 -1.47 -21.65
CA THR A 134 -13.67 -2.21 -21.92
C THR A 134 -12.78 -1.40 -22.88
N THR A 135 -12.41 -0.19 -22.45
CA THR A 135 -11.73 0.82 -23.29
C THR A 135 -10.32 1.17 -22.83
N GLY A 136 -9.88 0.63 -21.69
CA GLY A 136 -8.66 1.02 -20.99
C GLY A 136 -8.75 2.37 -20.26
N VAL A 137 -9.91 3.04 -20.31
CA VAL A 137 -10.08 4.39 -19.77
C VAL A 137 -10.63 4.34 -18.34
N ALA A 138 -10.00 5.08 -17.43
CA ALA A 138 -10.42 5.22 -16.04
C ALA A 138 -11.69 6.10 -15.91
N ASP A 139 -12.66 5.63 -15.12
CA ASP A 139 -13.79 6.43 -14.65
C ASP A 139 -13.38 7.29 -13.47
N SER A 140 -13.17 8.58 -13.72
CA SER A 140 -12.70 9.55 -12.72
C SER A 140 -13.62 9.65 -11.49
N SER A 141 -14.91 9.30 -11.60
CA SER A 141 -15.85 9.35 -10.47
C SER A 141 -15.60 8.26 -9.42
N THR A 142 -14.85 7.22 -9.79
CA THR A 142 -14.52 6.06 -8.96
C THR A 142 -13.07 6.06 -8.48
N HIS A 143 -12.34 7.15 -8.73
CA HIS A 143 -10.93 7.28 -8.39
C HIS A 143 -10.67 6.98 -6.91
N THR A 144 -9.75 6.07 -6.65
CA THR A 144 -9.42 5.57 -5.33
C THR A 144 -7.92 5.45 -5.22
N VAL A 145 -7.33 6.02 -4.18
CA VAL A 145 -5.91 5.83 -3.87
C VAL A 145 -5.77 4.77 -2.78
N PHE A 146 -4.68 4.02 -2.81
CA PHE A 146 -4.45 2.94 -1.86
C PHE A 146 -2.98 2.77 -1.50
N TYR A 147 -2.76 2.07 -0.39
CA TYR A 147 -1.52 1.37 -0.08
C TYR A 147 -1.82 0.01 0.55
N ILE A 148 -0.92 -0.94 0.34
CA ILE A 148 -0.95 -2.27 0.96
C ILE A 148 0.47 -2.80 1.05
N GLY A 149 0.81 -3.50 2.13
CA GLY A 149 2.09 -4.16 2.22
C GLY A 149 2.25 -5.07 3.42
N ASP A 150 3.29 -5.89 3.33
CA ASP A 150 3.70 -6.85 4.33
C ASP A 150 4.61 -6.23 5.39
N ASN A 151 4.69 -6.91 6.54
CA ASN A 151 5.52 -6.51 7.68
C ASN A 151 5.17 -5.10 8.18
N VAL A 152 3.87 -4.81 8.31
CA VAL A 152 3.44 -3.57 8.95
C VAL A 152 3.94 -3.53 10.39
N ASP A 153 4.47 -2.38 10.77
CA ASP A 153 4.94 -2.18 12.12
C ASP A 153 3.76 -2.04 13.08
N SER A 154 3.84 -2.72 14.22
CA SER A 154 2.86 -2.59 15.30
C SER A 154 3.25 -1.55 16.35
N ALA A 155 4.50 -1.07 16.30
CA ALA A 155 5.05 -0.01 17.16
C ALA A 155 6.35 0.53 16.56
N ILE A 156 6.72 1.76 16.94
CA ILE A 156 8.03 2.32 16.62
C ILE A 156 9.10 1.63 17.45
N SER A 157 10.19 1.19 16.80
CA SER A 157 11.31 0.55 17.48
C SER A 157 11.94 1.47 18.52
N SER A 158 12.31 0.92 19.68
CA SER A 158 12.97 1.68 20.74
C SER A 158 14.31 2.29 20.31
N ALA A 159 14.95 1.71 19.29
CA ALA A 159 16.15 2.28 18.67
C ALA A 159 15.87 3.59 17.91
N ASN A 160 14.61 3.87 17.56
CA ASN A 160 14.20 5.05 16.82
C ASN A 160 13.53 6.11 17.71
N TYR A 161 13.40 5.91 19.03
CA TYR A 161 12.78 6.92 19.90
C TYR A 161 13.55 8.24 19.88
N GLY A 162 12.82 9.34 19.64
CA GLY A 162 13.39 10.69 19.54
C GLY A 162 14.27 10.93 18.30
N VAL A 163 14.34 9.97 17.37
CA VAL A 163 15.12 10.08 16.14
C VAL A 163 14.30 10.75 15.04
N THR A 164 14.96 11.59 14.23
CA THR A 164 14.42 12.07 12.95
C THR A 164 15.00 11.23 11.81
N ALA A 165 14.12 10.58 11.05
CA ALA A 165 14.45 9.80 9.86
C ALA A 165 13.96 10.52 8.60
N ASN A 166 14.79 10.57 7.56
CA ASN A 166 14.42 11.12 6.25
C ASN A 166 14.05 9.98 5.30
N TYR A 167 13.04 10.20 4.47
CA TYR A 167 12.55 9.24 3.49
C TYR A 167 12.60 9.87 2.10
N THR A 168 13.06 9.11 1.11
CA THR A 168 12.79 9.40 -0.31
C THR A 168 11.39 8.89 -0.60
N VAL A 169 10.50 9.76 -1.04
CA VAL A 169 9.08 9.46 -1.18
C VAL A 169 8.62 9.71 -2.62
N SER A 170 7.81 8.81 -3.12
CA SER A 170 7.08 8.92 -4.38
C SER A 170 5.59 9.01 -4.09
N GLY A 171 4.85 9.69 -4.95
CA GLY A 171 3.40 9.83 -4.86
C GLY A 171 2.71 9.64 -6.20
N LEU A 172 1.47 9.18 -6.16
CA LEU A 172 0.63 8.95 -7.32
C LEU A 172 -0.74 9.57 -7.08
N ASN A 173 -1.17 10.43 -8.01
CA ASN A 173 -2.51 11.01 -8.04
C ASN A 173 -3.00 11.00 -9.48
N ASN A 174 -4.06 10.24 -9.76
CA ASN A 174 -4.70 10.17 -11.08
C ASN A 174 -3.73 9.93 -12.26
N GLY A 175 -2.75 9.04 -12.07
CA GLY A 175 -1.72 8.71 -13.05
C GLY A 175 -0.51 9.66 -13.07
N ASP A 176 -0.59 10.83 -12.44
CA ASP A 176 0.53 11.75 -12.29
C ASP A 176 1.51 11.24 -11.22
N TYR A 177 2.81 11.32 -11.52
CA TYR A 177 3.89 10.95 -10.61
C TYR A 177 4.47 12.17 -9.89
N TYR A 178 4.59 12.05 -8.57
CA TYR A 178 5.17 13.04 -7.68
C TYR A 178 6.38 12.45 -6.97
N SER A 179 7.38 13.29 -6.68
CA SER A 179 8.54 12.87 -5.88
C SER A 179 8.96 13.95 -4.88
N GLY A 180 9.61 13.53 -3.81
CA GLY A 180 10.15 14.44 -2.80
C GLY A 180 10.65 13.70 -1.57
N ASN A 181 10.62 14.38 -0.44
CA ASN A 181 11.17 13.86 0.81
C ASN A 181 10.25 14.15 1.98
N TYR A 182 10.09 13.16 2.85
CA TYR A 182 9.44 13.33 4.15
C TYR A 182 10.46 13.16 5.28
N ALA A 183 10.25 13.90 6.36
CA ALA A 183 10.96 13.75 7.62
C ALA A 183 10.00 13.24 8.68
N ALA A 184 10.30 12.07 9.24
CA ALA A 184 9.59 11.47 10.37
C ALA A 184 10.40 11.70 11.65
N THR A 185 9.89 12.50 12.58
CA THR A 185 10.46 12.66 13.92
C THR A 185 9.66 11.83 14.89
N PHE A 186 10.24 10.75 15.42
CA PHE A 186 9.54 9.83 16.31
C PHE A 186 9.44 10.35 17.74
N GLY A 187 8.40 9.94 18.46
CA GLY A 187 8.25 10.27 19.88
C GLY A 187 9.41 9.72 20.72
N ALA A 188 9.73 10.35 21.84
CA ALA A 188 10.86 9.99 22.70
C ALA A 188 10.62 8.75 23.60
N THR A 189 9.41 8.19 23.59
CA THR A 189 9.01 7.05 24.43
C THR A 189 8.12 6.08 23.64
N ALA A 190 7.88 4.89 24.19
CA ALA A 190 7.04 3.88 23.56
C ALA A 190 5.60 4.33 23.27
N THR A 191 5.09 5.29 24.04
CA THR A 191 3.74 5.86 23.89
C THR A 191 3.80 7.34 23.49
N GLY A 192 4.96 7.79 23.02
CA GLY A 192 5.14 9.17 22.57
C GLY A 192 4.50 9.37 21.20
N THR A 193 4.19 10.62 20.88
CA THR A 193 3.80 11.01 19.53
C THR A 193 4.94 11.71 18.82
N GLY A 194 5.01 11.49 17.52
CA GLY A 194 5.96 12.09 16.60
C GLY A 194 5.26 12.88 15.50
N THR A 195 6.03 13.39 14.54
CA THR A 195 5.52 14.11 13.38
C THR A 195 6.10 13.59 12.07
N LEU A 196 5.27 13.56 11.03
CA LEU A 196 5.68 13.36 9.64
C LEU A 196 5.38 14.65 8.89
N THR A 197 6.40 15.21 8.23
CA THR A 197 6.27 16.43 7.43
C THR A 197 7.00 16.25 6.10
N GLY A 198 6.60 17.01 5.08
CA GLY A 198 7.32 17.07 3.81
C GLY A 198 6.40 17.25 2.61
N THR A 199 7.00 17.23 1.42
CA THR A 199 6.31 17.60 0.18
C THR A 199 6.69 16.69 -0.97
N LEU A 200 5.76 16.49 -1.89
CA LEU A 200 5.96 15.83 -3.18
C LEU A 200 5.60 16.78 -4.31
N THR A 201 6.35 16.77 -5.41
CA THR A 201 6.09 17.63 -6.57
C THR A 201 6.35 16.90 -7.89
N ASP A 202 5.59 17.30 -8.92
CA ASP A 202 5.79 16.97 -10.33
C ASP A 202 6.46 18.14 -11.10
N GLY A 203 6.85 19.21 -10.39
CA GLY A 203 7.37 20.46 -10.95
C GLY A 203 6.31 21.54 -11.22
N THR A 204 5.03 21.19 -11.24
CA THR A 204 3.89 22.11 -11.48
C THR A 204 2.96 22.23 -10.27
N SER A 205 2.65 21.10 -9.64
CA SER A 205 1.85 20.98 -8.43
C SER A 205 2.71 20.46 -7.30
N THR A 206 2.40 20.90 -6.09
CA THR A 206 3.07 20.44 -4.87
C THR A 206 2.03 19.96 -3.88
N PHE A 207 2.14 18.69 -3.50
CA PHE A 207 1.44 18.11 -2.37
C PHE A 207 2.28 18.30 -1.11
N ASN A 208 1.65 18.79 -0.05
CA ASN A 208 2.22 18.86 1.29
C ASN A 208 1.43 17.93 2.20
N VAL A 209 2.11 17.00 2.88
CA VAL A 209 1.49 16.04 3.80
C VAL A 209 0.95 16.70 5.08
N GLY A 210 1.27 17.98 5.30
CA GLY A 210 0.93 18.72 6.51
C GLY A 210 1.87 18.37 7.67
N THR A 211 1.33 18.38 8.88
CA THR A 211 2.02 17.89 10.09
C THR A 211 1.28 16.67 10.62
N ALA A 212 1.42 15.54 9.92
CA ALA A 212 0.79 14.31 10.34
C ALA A 212 1.43 13.80 11.65
N THR A 213 0.61 13.26 12.54
CA THR A 213 1.03 12.63 13.80
C THR A 213 1.49 11.20 13.54
N ILE A 214 2.59 10.82 14.18
CA ILE A 214 3.05 9.43 14.30
C ILE A 214 2.73 8.95 15.72
N ASP A 215 2.01 7.84 15.87
CA ASP A 215 1.80 7.21 17.17
C ASP A 215 2.83 6.10 17.39
N ASN A 216 3.73 6.26 18.37
CA ASN A 216 4.76 5.25 18.60
C ASN A 216 4.21 3.89 19.05
N ALA A 217 3.04 3.87 19.70
CA ALA A 217 2.49 2.64 20.25
C ALA A 217 1.86 1.74 19.17
N THR A 218 1.53 2.32 18.01
CA THR A 218 0.86 1.65 16.90
C THR A 218 1.62 1.73 15.58
N ALA A 219 2.67 2.57 15.52
CA ALA A 219 3.34 2.97 14.28
C ALA A 219 2.40 3.50 13.18
N ALA A 220 1.23 4.01 13.57
CA ALA A 220 0.28 4.61 12.64
C ALA A 220 0.62 6.07 12.35
N ILE A 221 0.34 6.49 11.11
CA ILE A 221 0.43 7.88 10.65
C ILE A 221 -1.00 8.41 10.47
N SER A 222 -1.30 9.59 11.00
CA SER A 222 -2.60 10.24 10.82
C SER A 222 -2.50 11.77 10.78
N GLY A 223 -3.28 12.45 9.95
CA GLY A 223 -3.27 13.91 9.82
C GLY A 223 -4.54 14.44 9.15
N SER A 224 -4.75 15.75 9.16
CA SER A 224 -5.95 16.39 8.60
C SER A 224 -5.71 17.75 7.93
N ASP A 225 -4.46 18.16 7.79
CA ASP A 225 -4.03 19.45 7.26
C ASP A 225 -3.23 19.34 5.96
N ALA A 226 -3.27 18.19 5.29
CA ALA A 226 -2.61 18.03 4.00
C ALA A 226 -3.22 18.99 2.95
N SER A 227 -2.40 19.40 1.99
CA SER A 227 -2.77 20.42 1.02
C SER A 227 -2.06 20.28 -0.33
N TRP A 228 -2.68 20.88 -1.33
CA TRP A 228 -2.14 21.05 -2.68
C TRP A 228 -1.93 22.54 -2.97
N THR A 229 -0.82 22.84 -3.65
CA THR A 229 -0.52 24.19 -4.17
C THR A 229 0.05 24.10 -5.58
N GLY A 230 0.06 25.22 -6.32
CA GLY A 230 0.54 25.29 -7.71
C GLY A 230 -0.57 24.96 -8.72
N GLY A 231 -0.33 24.00 -9.61
CA GLY A 231 -1.30 23.57 -10.63
C GLY A 231 -2.58 22.93 -10.06
N LYS A 232 -2.53 22.44 -8.82
CA LYS A 232 -3.67 21.93 -8.03
C LYS A 232 -3.83 22.80 -6.78
N THR A 233 -5.05 23.00 -6.31
CA THR A 233 -5.32 23.75 -5.06
C THR A 233 -6.41 23.07 -4.26
N ALA A 234 -6.04 22.53 -3.10
CA ALA A 234 -6.93 21.88 -2.16
C ALA A 234 -6.32 21.93 -0.75
N SER A 235 -7.15 21.82 0.28
CA SER A 235 -6.72 21.86 1.67
C SER A 235 -7.61 20.98 2.54
N GLY A 236 -7.14 20.64 3.74
CA GLY A 236 -7.90 19.81 4.68
C GLY A 236 -7.91 18.33 4.29
N GLY A 237 -6.85 17.88 3.60
CA GLY A 237 -6.68 16.48 3.27
C GLY A 237 -6.41 15.64 4.51
N VAL A 238 -7.11 14.52 4.64
CA VAL A 238 -6.95 13.55 5.73
C VAL A 238 -5.89 12.53 5.34
N VAL A 239 -4.81 12.49 6.10
CA VAL A 239 -3.68 11.56 5.91
C VAL A 239 -3.90 10.33 6.77
N SER A 240 -3.67 9.15 6.18
CA SER A 240 -3.50 7.90 6.91
C SER A 240 -2.36 7.08 6.32
N GLY A 241 -1.63 6.35 7.15
CA GLY A 241 -0.51 5.55 6.68
C GLY A 241 0.08 4.66 7.76
N SER A 242 1.07 3.88 7.35
CA SER A 242 1.77 2.94 8.22
C SER A 242 3.26 2.90 7.91
N PHE A 243 4.05 2.55 8.92
CA PHE A 243 5.44 2.14 8.74
C PHE A 243 5.53 0.63 8.52
N PHE A 244 6.59 0.21 7.83
CA PHE A 244 6.85 -1.18 7.50
C PHE A 244 8.32 -1.52 7.72
N ASN A 245 8.58 -2.80 7.95
CA ASN A 245 9.93 -3.37 8.12
C ASN A 245 10.79 -2.59 9.14
N THR A 246 10.26 -2.36 10.35
CA THR A 246 10.96 -1.61 11.42
C THR A 246 11.31 -0.18 10.97
N GLN A 247 10.32 0.51 10.41
CA GLN A 247 10.41 1.89 9.92
C GLN A 247 11.41 2.08 8.78
N ALA A 248 11.80 1.02 8.06
CA ALA A 248 12.63 1.14 6.86
C ALA A 248 11.83 1.71 5.67
N GLN A 249 10.53 1.43 5.61
CA GLN A 249 9.61 1.98 4.62
C GLN A 249 8.39 2.61 5.28
N LEU A 250 7.72 3.49 4.53
CA LEU A 250 6.40 4.00 4.84
C LEU A 250 5.51 3.95 3.60
N ALA A 251 4.21 3.82 3.80
CA ALA A 251 3.21 4.02 2.76
C ALA A 251 1.93 4.58 3.37
N GLY A 252 1.17 5.30 2.56
CA GLY A 252 -0.04 5.98 3.02
C GLY A 252 -0.82 6.65 1.90
N ILE A 253 -1.88 7.34 2.30
CA ILE A 253 -2.75 8.11 1.42
C ILE A 253 -3.08 9.46 2.06
N ALA A 254 -3.47 10.41 1.23
CA ALA A 254 -4.20 11.59 1.66
C ALA A 254 -5.51 11.68 0.87
N LYS A 255 -6.62 11.76 1.61
CA LYS A 255 -7.98 11.85 1.08
C LYS A 255 -8.50 13.28 1.20
N PHE A 256 -9.02 13.83 0.11
CA PHE A 256 -9.65 15.15 0.08
C PHE A 256 -11.17 15.01 -0.11
N ALA A 257 -11.87 16.15 -0.01
CA ALA A 257 -13.32 16.19 -0.27
C ALA A 257 -13.64 15.86 -1.74
N ASP A 258 -12.77 16.30 -2.66
CA ASP A 258 -12.81 15.94 -4.08
C ASP A 258 -11.76 14.86 -4.34
N ARG A 259 -12.24 13.71 -4.83
CA ARG A 259 -11.43 12.50 -5.10
C ARG A 259 -10.29 12.78 -6.09
N SER A 260 -10.44 13.77 -6.98
CA SER A 260 -9.42 14.11 -7.95
C SER A 260 -8.12 14.63 -7.31
N TYR A 261 -8.15 15.03 -6.04
CA TYR A 261 -6.98 15.46 -5.27
C TYR A 261 -6.40 14.37 -4.37
N ASP A 262 -7.03 13.20 -4.28
CA ASP A 262 -6.53 12.11 -3.46
C ASP A 262 -5.17 11.64 -3.96
N ILE A 263 -4.24 11.34 -3.05
CA ILE A 263 -2.89 10.90 -3.42
C ILE A 263 -2.46 9.71 -2.57
N ALA A 264 -1.91 8.69 -3.20
CA ALA A 264 -1.16 7.64 -2.51
C ALA A 264 0.33 7.99 -2.49
N PHE A 265 1.04 7.57 -1.45
CA PHE A 265 2.49 7.77 -1.34
C PHE A 265 3.18 6.56 -0.71
N GLY A 266 4.44 6.37 -1.08
CA GLY A 266 5.31 5.35 -0.52
C GLY A 266 6.76 5.80 -0.55
N GLY A 267 7.54 5.41 0.46
CA GLY A 267 8.91 5.88 0.59
C GLY A 267 9.84 4.99 1.39
N VAL A 268 11.14 5.18 1.15
CA VAL A 268 12.23 4.40 1.74
C VAL A 268 13.11 5.33 2.57
N ARG A 269 13.48 4.88 3.77
CA ARG A 269 14.38 5.59 4.67
C ARG A 269 15.78 5.74 4.04
N GLN A 270 16.38 6.91 4.20
CA GLN A 270 17.75 7.23 3.78
C GLN A 270 18.80 6.90 4.85
#